data_AF-A0A957UWC3-F1
#
_entry.id   AF-A0A957UWC3-F1
#
_cell.length_a   1.000
_cell.length_b   1.000
_cell.length_c   1.000
_cell.angle_alpha   90.00
_cell.angle_beta   90.00
_cell.angle_gamma   90.00
#
_symmetry.space_group_name_H-M   'P 1'
#
loop_
_entity.id
_entity.type
_entity.pdbx_description
1 polymer ?
#
loop_
_entity_poly.entity_id
_entity_poly.type
_entity_poly.pdbx_seq_one_letter_code
_entity_poly.pdbx_strand_id
1 'polypeptide(L)'
;MSVLTQPSVVQWLALGAGIVLFLGPGMLLTALLGLRERCDVTQRVVLALPLSIAALTVALAALDLISVSLTPVTFAALLALCWLGYLWATRPEQSTGSASPRIASGAETGALWSIAALIAVVQLAAVRGVVAQPGSDGYHHTLIAQVIAQRGALPKDLLPLTPLITYTYHYGYHATVAALGWLSGAPILALALIVAQLLKVGAALTAALLAEVMLGRRTAGIVTASIVGVIAVFPTFYVNWGRNTQLTGLLLLAALLAVLWLWSFGWPDWRLAAAIALLATGTAFAHYRVTLMAVAGCATVVITAMVARRWTRTEIRLRLLQIVGMGVIALVLAAPWLWHVWMARSVGYPAPISQAGPGFFQLDRLGDLVLNYPTNWFVLGSATLALVWGIWRRLAGVLAMAAWLAILLAISLPAGAGEFMDPITVITSSFLPLSVMIGVAAG
;
A
#
# COMPACT_ATOMS: atom_id res chain seq x y z
N MET A 1 -12.92 -18.54 -20.73
CA MET A 1 -12.30 -19.27 -19.58
C MET A 1 -12.23 -18.35 -18.39
N SER A 2 -12.55 -18.84 -17.18
CA SER A 2 -12.42 -18.04 -15.95
C SER A 2 -10.96 -17.68 -15.69
N VAL A 3 -10.70 -16.49 -15.11
CA VAL A 3 -9.34 -16.00 -14.82
C VAL A 3 -8.51 -16.99 -14.00
N LEU A 4 -9.14 -17.75 -13.08
CA LEU A 4 -8.42 -18.71 -12.24
C LEU A 4 -7.99 -19.97 -12.99
N THR A 5 -8.63 -20.24 -14.12
CA THR A 5 -8.35 -21.40 -14.99
C THR A 5 -7.47 -21.07 -16.18
N GLN A 6 -7.14 -19.79 -16.39
CA GLN A 6 -6.26 -19.37 -17.48
C GLN A 6 -4.79 -19.74 -17.23
N PRO A 7 -4.21 -19.55 -16.02
CA PRO A 7 -2.87 -20.05 -15.74
C PRO A 7 -2.85 -21.57 -15.63
N SER A 8 -1.86 -22.19 -16.27
CA SER A 8 -1.49 -23.60 -16.06
C SER A 8 -0.97 -23.85 -14.63
N VAL A 9 -0.91 -25.12 -14.22
CA VAL A 9 -0.33 -25.51 -12.92
C VAL A 9 1.11 -25.00 -12.77
N VAL A 10 1.92 -25.08 -13.84
CA VAL A 10 3.30 -24.56 -13.83
C VAL A 10 3.32 -23.05 -13.62
N GLN A 11 2.43 -22.30 -14.26
CA GLN A 11 2.33 -20.85 -14.07
C GLN A 11 1.84 -20.47 -12.66
N TRP A 12 0.98 -21.27 -12.03
CA TRP A 12 0.60 -21.08 -10.62
C TRP A 12 1.78 -21.29 -9.66
N LEU A 13 2.56 -22.36 -9.87
CA LEU A 13 3.78 -22.61 -9.10
C LEU A 13 4.82 -21.50 -9.32
N ALA A 14 5.00 -21.07 -10.58
CA ALA A 14 5.90 -19.98 -10.93
C ALA A 14 5.43 -18.64 -10.35
N LEU A 15 4.12 -18.38 -10.27
CA LEU A 15 3.60 -17.20 -9.57
C LEU A 15 3.91 -17.25 -8.07
N GLY A 16 3.73 -18.41 -7.41
CA GLY A 16 4.09 -18.59 -6.00
C GLY A 16 5.58 -18.31 -5.74
N ALA A 17 6.47 -18.92 -6.53
CA ALA A 17 7.91 -18.69 -6.46
C ALA A 17 8.27 -17.23 -6.82
N GLY A 18 7.60 -16.67 -7.83
CA GLY A 18 7.75 -15.30 -8.27
C GLY A 18 7.39 -14.28 -7.19
N ILE A 19 6.34 -14.53 -6.39
CA ILE A 19 5.99 -13.70 -5.24
C ILE A 19 7.11 -13.71 -4.21
N VAL A 20 7.68 -14.88 -3.87
CA VAL A 20 8.81 -14.98 -2.92
C VAL A 20 10.03 -14.22 -3.45
N LEU A 21 10.36 -14.41 -4.73
CA LEU A 21 11.46 -13.70 -5.38
C LEU A 21 11.23 -12.18 -5.38
N PHE A 22 9.99 -11.74 -5.64
CA PHE A 22 9.57 -10.34 -5.64
C PHE A 22 9.74 -9.65 -4.28
N LEU A 23 9.71 -10.38 -3.16
CA LEU A 23 9.98 -9.81 -1.83
C LEU A 23 11.47 -9.48 -1.60
N GLY A 24 12.38 -9.94 -2.45
CA GLY A 24 13.84 -9.80 -2.28
C GLY A 24 14.31 -8.36 -2.02
N PRO A 25 13.96 -7.37 -2.87
CA PRO A 25 14.33 -5.97 -2.66
C PRO A 25 13.84 -5.45 -1.31
N GLY A 26 12.59 -5.72 -0.95
CA GLY A 26 12.02 -5.30 0.33
C GLY A 26 12.72 -5.94 1.52
N MET A 27 13.04 -7.24 1.45
CA MET A 27 13.80 -7.92 2.50
C MET A 27 15.20 -7.30 2.66
N LEU A 28 15.92 -7.07 1.57
CA LEU A 28 17.20 -6.37 1.59
C LEU A 28 17.05 -4.97 2.22
N LEU A 29 16.06 -4.20 1.82
CA LEU A 29 15.79 -2.87 2.37
C LEU A 29 15.46 -2.92 3.87
N THR A 30 14.79 -3.96 4.38
CA THR A 30 14.57 -4.09 5.83
C THR A 30 15.88 -4.25 6.61
N ALA A 31 16.90 -4.86 6.01
CA ALA A 31 18.23 -4.97 6.63
C ALA A 31 18.99 -3.63 6.55
N LEU A 32 19.00 -2.98 5.38
CA LEU A 32 19.75 -1.74 5.14
C LEU A 32 19.14 -0.52 5.86
N LEU A 33 17.82 -0.48 6.00
CA LEU A 33 17.09 0.67 6.55
C LEU A 33 16.83 0.57 8.06
N GLY A 34 17.56 -0.29 8.78
CA GLY A 34 17.49 -0.39 10.24
C GLY A 34 16.20 -1.00 10.79
N LEU A 35 15.35 -1.59 9.93
CA LEU A 35 14.10 -2.22 10.36
C LEU A 35 14.34 -3.56 11.07
N ARG A 36 15.46 -4.24 10.82
CA ARG A 36 15.85 -5.48 11.55
C ARG A 36 16.00 -5.28 13.06
N GLU A 37 16.43 -4.10 13.48
CA GLU A 37 16.62 -3.78 14.90
C GLU A 37 15.28 -3.46 15.60
N ARG A 38 14.22 -3.21 14.81
CA ARG A 38 12.94 -2.66 15.30
C ARG A 38 11.77 -3.60 15.09
N CYS A 39 11.88 -4.49 14.11
CA CYS A 39 10.84 -5.37 13.66
C CYS A 39 11.26 -6.83 13.73
N ASP A 40 10.35 -7.69 14.18
CA ASP A 40 10.57 -9.13 14.12
C ASP A 40 10.51 -9.66 12.69
N VAL A 41 10.72 -10.97 12.51
CA VAL A 41 10.73 -11.60 11.17
C VAL A 41 9.39 -11.43 10.46
N THR A 42 8.26 -11.62 11.16
CA THR A 42 6.93 -11.53 10.58
C THR A 42 6.65 -10.12 10.07
N GLN A 43 6.92 -9.12 10.90
CA GLN A 43 6.77 -7.71 10.54
C GLN A 43 7.65 -7.33 9.35
N ARG A 44 8.89 -7.85 9.28
CA ARG A 44 9.79 -7.63 8.14
C ARG A 44 9.29 -8.26 6.85
N VAL A 45 8.79 -9.49 6.90
CA VAL A 45 8.18 -10.14 5.72
C VAL A 45 6.97 -9.34 5.24
N VAL A 46 6.13 -8.84 6.15
CA VAL A 46 4.99 -7.98 5.81
C VAL A 46 5.46 -6.67 5.17
N LEU A 47 6.50 -6.02 5.70
CA LEU A 47 7.09 -4.79 5.14
C LEU A 47 7.80 -5.00 3.80
N ALA A 48 8.29 -6.21 3.54
CA ALA A 48 9.02 -6.50 2.31
C ALA A 48 8.15 -6.31 1.06
N LEU A 49 6.85 -6.60 1.14
CA LEU A 49 5.93 -6.39 0.01
C LEU A 49 5.81 -4.90 -0.39
N PRO A 50 5.38 -3.96 0.48
CA PRO A 50 5.30 -2.54 0.13
C PRO A 50 6.66 -1.94 -0.24
N LEU A 51 7.75 -2.34 0.43
CA LEU A 51 9.09 -1.85 0.09
C LEU A 51 9.52 -2.33 -1.31
N SER A 52 9.17 -3.56 -1.70
CA SER A 52 9.48 -4.08 -3.05
C SER A 52 8.64 -3.38 -4.11
N ILE A 53 7.36 -3.11 -3.84
CA ILE A 53 6.49 -2.34 -4.75
C ILE A 53 7.04 -0.92 -4.92
N ALA A 54 7.40 -0.23 -3.83
CA ALA A 54 7.97 1.12 -3.88
C ALA A 54 9.32 1.15 -4.61
N ALA A 55 10.19 0.18 -4.35
CA ALA A 55 11.47 0.06 -5.04
C ALA A 55 11.29 -0.20 -6.55
N LEU A 56 10.35 -1.08 -6.93
CA LEU A 56 10.02 -1.35 -8.32
C LEU A 56 9.56 -0.09 -9.04
N THR A 57 8.63 0.68 -8.46
CA THR A 57 8.06 1.84 -9.14
C THR A 57 9.10 2.94 -9.32
N VAL A 58 9.91 3.20 -8.30
CA VAL A 58 11.03 4.15 -8.37
C VAL A 58 12.08 3.69 -9.38
N ALA A 59 12.44 2.40 -9.40
CA ALA A 59 13.39 1.86 -10.36
C ALA A 59 12.87 2.01 -11.80
N LEU A 60 11.61 1.69 -12.07
CA LEU A 60 11.02 1.88 -13.40
C LEU A 60 11.01 3.35 -13.83
N ALA A 61 10.71 4.29 -12.94
CA ALA A 61 10.80 5.72 -13.25
C ALA A 61 12.24 6.15 -13.62
N ALA A 62 13.23 5.65 -12.87
CA ALA A 62 14.63 5.96 -13.12
C ALA A 62 15.14 5.34 -14.43
N LEU A 63 14.77 4.09 -14.71
CA LEU A 63 15.12 3.41 -15.96
C LEU A 63 14.45 4.07 -17.17
N ASP A 64 13.21 4.55 -17.02
CA ASP A 64 12.49 5.29 -18.07
C ASP A 64 13.19 6.60 -18.46
N LEU A 65 13.83 7.29 -17.49
CA LEU A 65 14.62 8.51 -17.76
C LEU A 65 15.82 8.25 -18.66
N ILE A 66 16.46 7.09 -18.50
CA ILE A 66 17.62 6.67 -19.30
C ILE A 66 17.25 5.72 -20.45
N SER A 67 15.95 5.54 -20.72
CA SER A 67 15.42 4.70 -21.81
C SER A 67 15.89 3.24 -21.76
N VAL A 68 16.01 2.67 -20.55
CA VAL A 68 16.38 1.26 -20.34
C VAL A 68 15.12 0.42 -20.08
N SER A 69 14.97 -0.67 -20.84
CA SER A 69 13.92 -1.67 -20.64
C SER A 69 14.43 -2.88 -19.85
N LEU A 70 13.58 -3.42 -18.98
CA LEU A 70 13.80 -4.68 -18.27
C LEU A 70 13.28 -5.87 -19.09
N THR A 71 14.10 -6.90 -19.20
CA THR A 71 13.65 -8.22 -19.64
C THR A 71 13.25 -9.07 -18.43
N PRO A 72 12.43 -10.13 -18.60
CA PRO A 72 12.10 -11.05 -17.51
C PRO A 72 13.33 -11.66 -16.83
N VAL A 73 14.36 -12.02 -17.61
CA VAL A 73 15.61 -12.62 -17.09
C VAL A 73 16.40 -11.62 -16.27
N THR A 74 16.62 -10.41 -16.80
CA THR A 74 17.34 -9.36 -16.07
C THR A 74 16.60 -8.97 -14.80
N PHE A 75 15.27 -8.91 -14.85
CA PHE A 75 14.45 -8.62 -13.67
C PHE A 75 14.59 -9.71 -12.60
N ALA A 76 14.43 -10.99 -12.97
CA ALA A 76 14.59 -12.11 -12.06
C ALA A 76 16.00 -12.17 -11.44
N ALA A 77 17.04 -11.91 -12.24
CA ALA A 77 18.42 -11.85 -11.76
C ALA A 77 18.63 -10.73 -10.72
N LEU A 78 18.09 -9.54 -10.95
CA LEU A 78 18.16 -8.42 -9.99
C LEU A 78 17.47 -8.79 -8.67
N LEU A 79 16.30 -9.41 -8.71
CA LEU A 79 15.60 -9.84 -7.49
C LEU A 79 16.38 -10.93 -6.73
N ALA A 80 17.00 -11.87 -7.45
CA ALA A 80 17.86 -12.89 -6.85
C ALA A 80 19.09 -12.27 -6.18
N LEU A 81 19.71 -11.28 -6.81
CA LEU A 81 20.81 -10.50 -6.23
C LEU A 81 20.36 -9.75 -4.97
N CYS A 82 19.13 -9.22 -4.92
CA CYS A 82 18.61 -8.62 -3.69
C CYS A 82 18.49 -9.64 -2.55
N TRP A 83 18.04 -10.87 -2.82
CA TRP A 83 18.03 -11.94 -1.82
C TRP A 83 19.43 -12.33 -1.36
N LEU A 84 20.39 -12.47 -2.30
CA LEU A 84 21.79 -12.73 -1.95
C LEU A 84 22.38 -11.60 -1.10
N GLY A 85 22.09 -10.35 -1.46
CA GLY A 85 22.46 -9.17 -0.68
C GLY A 85 21.85 -9.19 0.72
N TYR A 86 20.58 -9.60 0.85
CA TYR A 86 19.92 -9.74 2.15
C TYR A 86 20.60 -10.82 3.00
N LEU A 87 20.85 -11.99 2.42
CA LEU A 87 21.54 -13.08 3.11
C LEU A 87 22.96 -12.68 3.52
N TRP A 88 23.67 -11.91 2.68
CA TRP A 88 24.98 -11.35 2.99
C TRP A 88 24.93 -10.33 4.15
N ALA A 89 24.00 -9.37 4.08
CA ALA A 89 23.82 -8.35 5.11
C ALA A 89 23.27 -8.90 6.44
N THR A 90 22.73 -10.11 6.44
CA THR A 90 22.18 -10.75 7.64
C THR A 90 23.01 -11.90 8.18
N ARG A 91 24.22 -12.10 7.65
CA ARG A 91 25.18 -13.07 8.18
C ARG A 91 25.37 -12.87 9.69
N PRO A 92 25.54 -13.96 10.46
CA PRO A 92 25.82 -13.88 11.89
C PRO A 92 27.23 -13.33 12.10
N GLU A 93 27.39 -12.01 12.05
CA GLU A 93 28.51 -11.33 12.69
C GLU A 93 28.24 -11.28 14.20
N GLN A 94 29.32 -11.31 14.99
CA GLN A 94 29.27 -11.26 16.46
C GLN A 94 28.51 -10.01 16.89
N SER A 95 27.23 -10.20 17.22
CA SER A 95 26.28 -9.13 17.52
C SER A 95 26.76 -8.36 18.74
N THR A 96 27.17 -7.11 18.53
CA THR A 96 27.21 -6.11 19.59
C THR A 96 25.78 -5.87 20.07
N GLY A 97 25.58 -5.78 21.38
CA GLY A 97 24.28 -5.85 22.03
C GLY A 97 23.30 -4.76 21.55
N SER A 98 22.33 -5.16 20.74
CA SER A 98 21.10 -4.40 20.50
C SER A 98 19.94 -5.13 21.15
N ALA A 99 19.04 -4.37 21.77
CA ALA A 99 17.83 -4.91 22.37
C ALA A 99 17.00 -5.63 21.30
N SER A 100 16.76 -6.94 21.48
CA SER A 100 15.93 -7.71 20.56
C SER A 100 14.51 -7.14 20.53
N PRO A 101 13.88 -6.97 19.35
CA PRO A 101 12.48 -6.62 19.27
C PRO A 101 11.64 -7.65 20.05
N ARG A 102 10.51 -7.20 20.63
CA ARG A 102 9.57 -8.12 21.28
C ARG A 102 9.05 -9.11 20.25
N ILE A 103 9.36 -10.38 20.45
CA ILE A 103 8.91 -11.47 19.59
C ILE A 103 7.52 -11.88 20.07
N ALA A 104 6.52 -11.83 19.20
CA ALA A 104 5.20 -12.35 19.54
C ALA A 104 5.25 -13.87 19.71
N SER A 105 4.26 -14.43 20.40
CA SER A 105 4.19 -15.88 20.57
C SER A 105 4.03 -16.60 19.23
N GLY A 106 4.46 -17.87 19.17
CA GLY A 106 4.25 -18.71 18.00
C GLY A 106 2.77 -18.87 17.65
N ALA A 107 1.89 -18.90 18.66
CA ALA A 107 0.44 -18.98 18.48
C ALA A 107 -0.14 -17.71 17.83
N GLU A 108 0.24 -16.52 18.28
CA GLU A 108 -0.20 -15.26 17.65
C GLU A 108 0.30 -15.13 16.21
N THR A 109 1.55 -15.54 15.98
CA THR A 109 2.13 -15.55 14.63
C THR A 109 1.38 -16.52 13.72
N GLY A 110 1.10 -17.73 14.20
CA GLY A 110 0.29 -18.71 13.48
C GLY A 110 -1.13 -18.23 13.20
N ALA A 111 -1.77 -17.55 14.16
CA ALA A 111 -3.11 -16.98 13.99
C ALA A 111 -3.14 -15.89 12.91
N LEU A 112 -2.18 -14.96 12.91
CA LEU A 112 -2.10 -13.91 11.90
C LEU A 112 -1.95 -14.48 10.48
N TRP A 113 -1.04 -15.44 10.29
CA TRP A 113 -0.84 -16.09 8.99
C TRP A 113 -2.02 -16.97 8.58
N SER A 114 -2.71 -17.60 9.53
CA SER A 114 -3.94 -18.36 9.26
C SER A 114 -5.06 -17.45 8.76
N ILE A 115 -5.21 -16.26 9.36
CA ILE A 115 -6.16 -15.24 8.88
C ILE A 115 -5.75 -14.76 7.49
N ALA A 116 -4.47 -14.49 7.24
CA ALA A 116 -4.00 -14.11 5.91
C ALA A 116 -4.29 -15.17 4.85
N ALA A 117 -4.09 -16.44 5.17
CA ALA A 117 -4.43 -17.57 4.30
C ALA A 117 -5.95 -17.66 4.05
N LEU A 118 -6.77 -17.50 5.09
CA LEU A 118 -8.23 -17.44 4.96
C LEU A 118 -8.66 -16.30 4.02
N ILE A 119 -8.10 -15.10 4.20
CA ILE A 119 -8.38 -13.95 3.33
C ILE A 119 -8.01 -14.29 1.88
N ALA A 120 -6.82 -14.87 1.65
CA ALA A 120 -6.39 -15.26 0.30
C ALA A 120 -7.40 -16.22 -0.36
N VAL A 121 -7.83 -17.26 0.37
CA VAL A 121 -8.82 -18.25 -0.11
C VAL A 121 -10.15 -17.58 -0.42
N VAL A 122 -10.67 -16.75 0.48
CA VAL A 122 -11.96 -16.05 0.31
C VAL A 122 -11.92 -15.10 -0.88
N GLN A 123 -10.86 -14.29 -0.99
CA GLN A 123 -10.76 -13.28 -2.06
C GLN A 123 -10.58 -13.93 -3.44
N LEU A 124 -9.78 -15.01 -3.55
CA LEU A 124 -9.68 -15.78 -4.79
C LEU A 124 -10.99 -16.53 -5.10
N ALA A 125 -11.66 -17.07 -4.08
CA ALA A 125 -12.95 -17.74 -4.25
C ALA A 125 -14.03 -16.80 -4.78
N ALA A 126 -14.03 -15.53 -4.34
CA ALA A 126 -15.00 -14.52 -4.73
C ALA A 126 -14.96 -14.18 -6.24
N VAL A 127 -13.87 -14.52 -6.93
CA VAL A 127 -13.69 -14.24 -8.37
C VAL A 127 -13.79 -15.49 -9.24
N ARG A 128 -14.29 -16.60 -8.69
CA ARG A 128 -14.59 -17.80 -9.48
C ARG A 128 -15.62 -17.48 -10.56
N GLY A 129 -15.40 -18.00 -11.77
CA GLY A 129 -16.30 -17.77 -12.91
C GLY A 129 -16.12 -16.41 -13.59
N VAL A 130 -15.36 -15.48 -13.00
CA VAL A 130 -15.05 -14.18 -13.62
C VAL A 130 -14.06 -14.38 -14.77
N VAL A 131 -14.28 -13.70 -15.89
CA VAL A 131 -13.47 -13.82 -17.12
C VAL A 131 -12.44 -12.69 -17.29
N ALA A 132 -12.70 -11.53 -16.69
CA ALA A 132 -11.84 -10.35 -16.65
C ALA A 132 -12.22 -9.49 -15.43
N GLN A 133 -11.32 -8.62 -14.96
CA GLN A 133 -11.59 -7.70 -13.85
C GLN A 133 -12.87 -6.86 -14.13
N PRO A 134 -13.91 -6.94 -13.27
CA PRO A 134 -15.10 -6.10 -13.42
C PRO A 134 -14.81 -4.61 -13.20
N GLY A 135 -15.70 -3.77 -13.73
CA GLY A 135 -15.59 -2.30 -13.72
C GLY A 135 -14.86 -1.76 -14.95
N SER A 136 -15.21 -0.55 -15.37
CA SER A 136 -14.58 0.15 -16.53
C SER A 136 -13.06 0.24 -16.41
N ASP A 137 -12.57 0.43 -15.19
CA ASP A 137 -11.15 0.60 -14.90
C ASP A 137 -10.39 -0.73 -15.02
N GLY A 138 -11.07 -1.86 -14.82
CA GLY A 138 -10.46 -3.20 -14.89
C GLY A 138 -9.81 -3.52 -16.23
N TYR A 139 -10.45 -3.11 -17.33
CA TYR A 139 -9.93 -3.27 -18.69
C TYR A 139 -8.70 -2.39 -18.92
N HIS A 140 -8.75 -1.12 -18.51
CA HIS A 140 -7.62 -0.19 -18.62
C HIS A 140 -6.43 -0.65 -17.79
N HIS A 141 -6.69 -1.16 -16.59
CA HIS A 141 -5.65 -1.72 -15.73
C HIS A 141 -4.95 -2.92 -16.37
N THR A 142 -5.71 -3.82 -17.00
CA THR A 142 -5.14 -4.95 -17.75
C THR A 142 -4.29 -4.46 -18.92
N LEU A 143 -4.79 -3.48 -19.68
CA LEU A 143 -4.10 -2.90 -20.82
C LEU A 143 -2.75 -2.28 -20.43
N ILE A 144 -2.74 -1.41 -19.40
CA ILE A 144 -1.52 -0.73 -18.94
C ILE A 144 -0.50 -1.75 -18.44
N ALA A 145 -0.91 -2.72 -17.64
CA ALA A 145 -0.03 -3.78 -17.16
C ALA A 145 0.55 -4.62 -18.32
N GLN A 146 -0.26 -4.90 -19.34
CA GLN A 146 0.16 -5.65 -20.52
C GLN A 146 1.21 -4.89 -21.33
N VAL A 147 1.05 -3.56 -21.50
CA VAL A 147 2.01 -2.72 -22.20
C VAL A 147 3.33 -2.63 -21.43
N ILE A 148 3.29 -2.45 -20.10
CA ILE A 148 4.51 -2.50 -19.27
C ILE A 148 5.21 -3.84 -19.45
N ALA A 149 4.46 -4.94 -19.36
CA ALA A 149 5.01 -6.29 -19.48
C ALA A 149 5.68 -6.55 -20.84
N GLN A 150 5.10 -6.02 -21.93
CA GLN A 150 5.64 -6.17 -23.29
C GLN A 150 6.85 -5.28 -23.55
N ARG A 151 6.81 -4.02 -23.10
CA ARG A 151 7.88 -3.04 -23.37
C ARG A 151 9.06 -3.15 -22.40
N GLY A 152 8.88 -3.78 -21.24
CA GLY A 152 9.89 -3.81 -20.19
C GLY A 152 10.10 -2.46 -19.48
N ALA A 153 9.28 -1.46 -19.79
CA ALA A 153 9.44 -0.07 -19.40
C ALA A 153 8.08 0.61 -19.24
N LEU A 154 8.06 1.82 -18.68
CA LEU A 154 6.83 2.61 -18.55
C LEU A 154 6.32 3.02 -19.95
N PRO A 155 5.00 3.01 -20.20
CA PRO A 155 4.45 3.50 -21.46
C PRO A 155 4.68 5.00 -21.59
N LYS A 156 4.92 5.47 -22.81
CA LYS A 156 4.84 6.90 -23.16
C LYS A 156 3.44 7.27 -23.66
N ASP A 157 2.78 6.29 -24.26
CA ASP A 157 1.48 6.31 -24.93
C ASP A 157 0.87 4.90 -24.84
N LEU A 158 -0.40 4.76 -25.24
CA LEU A 158 -1.05 3.45 -25.40
C LEU A 158 -1.52 3.20 -26.84
N LEU A 159 -0.89 3.82 -27.84
CA LEU A 159 -1.22 3.62 -29.25
C LEU A 159 -0.70 2.26 -29.75
N PRO A 160 -1.36 1.63 -30.75
CA PRO A 160 -2.67 1.97 -31.32
C PRO A 160 -3.85 1.38 -30.51
N LEU A 161 -3.59 0.83 -29.32
CA LEU A 161 -4.57 0.08 -28.52
C LEU A 161 -5.71 0.96 -27.99
N THR A 162 -5.41 2.21 -27.64
CA THR A 162 -6.39 3.24 -27.25
C THR A 162 -5.83 4.61 -27.62
N PRO A 163 -6.66 5.62 -27.97
CA PRO A 163 -6.21 6.96 -28.37
C PRO A 163 -5.68 7.80 -27.19
N LEU A 164 -4.76 7.24 -26.40
CA LEU A 164 -4.04 7.92 -25.33
C LEU A 164 -2.61 8.19 -25.79
N ILE A 165 -2.38 9.43 -26.24
CA ILE A 165 -1.12 9.88 -26.84
C ILE A 165 -0.03 10.25 -25.83
N THR A 166 -0.40 10.48 -24.56
CA THR A 166 0.52 10.71 -23.45
C THR A 166 0.08 9.93 -22.21
N TYR A 167 1.03 9.27 -21.53
CA TYR A 167 0.75 8.44 -20.36
C TYR A 167 1.19 9.12 -19.05
N THR A 168 0.23 9.62 -18.26
CA THR A 168 0.50 10.30 -16.98
C THR A 168 -0.17 9.63 -15.77
N TYR A 169 -0.74 8.44 -15.98
CA TYR A 169 -1.49 7.72 -14.96
C TYR A 169 -0.55 7.03 -13.94
N HIS A 170 -0.97 6.98 -12.67
CA HIS A 170 -0.24 6.24 -11.64
C HIS A 170 -0.16 4.74 -12.01
N TYR A 171 0.98 4.12 -11.74
CA TYR A 171 1.32 2.82 -12.30
C TYR A 171 1.76 1.75 -11.29
N GLY A 172 1.76 2.03 -9.98
CA GLY A 172 2.28 1.09 -8.99
C GLY A 172 1.61 -0.30 -9.00
N TYR A 173 0.29 -0.34 -9.16
CA TYR A 173 -0.44 -1.60 -9.34
C TYR A 173 -0.08 -2.29 -10.66
N HIS A 174 -0.07 -1.56 -11.78
CA HIS A 174 0.22 -2.11 -13.11
C HIS A 174 1.63 -2.68 -13.21
N ALA A 175 2.61 -1.97 -12.65
CA ALA A 175 3.99 -2.42 -12.56
C ALA A 175 4.10 -3.71 -11.75
N THR A 176 3.37 -3.82 -10.64
CA THR A 176 3.34 -5.05 -9.83
C THR A 176 2.75 -6.23 -10.61
N VAL A 177 1.66 -6.01 -11.35
CA VAL A 177 1.07 -7.05 -12.23
C VAL A 177 2.05 -7.46 -13.33
N ALA A 178 2.69 -6.50 -14.00
CA ALA A 178 3.67 -6.77 -15.05
C ALA A 178 4.89 -7.53 -14.52
N ALA A 179 5.41 -7.15 -13.35
CA ALA A 179 6.52 -7.82 -12.68
C ALA A 179 6.20 -9.28 -12.37
N LEU A 180 5.03 -9.57 -11.80
CA LEU A 180 4.59 -10.95 -11.55
C LEU A 180 4.27 -11.70 -12.85
N GLY A 181 3.90 -11.00 -13.92
CA GLY A 181 3.82 -11.53 -15.28
C GLY A 181 5.17 -11.98 -15.82
N TRP A 182 6.21 -11.18 -15.66
CA TRP A 182 7.58 -11.55 -16.05
C TRP A 182 8.09 -12.79 -15.30
N LEU A 183 7.76 -12.93 -14.02
CA LEU A 183 8.24 -14.04 -13.19
C LEU A 183 7.45 -15.34 -13.38
N SER A 184 6.15 -15.24 -13.65
CA SER A 184 5.27 -16.42 -13.77
C SER A 184 5.03 -16.88 -15.20
N GLY A 185 5.19 -15.97 -16.18
CA GLY A 185 4.75 -16.18 -17.55
C GLY A 185 3.23 -16.34 -17.72
N ALA A 186 2.43 -16.04 -16.69
CA ALA A 186 0.98 -16.17 -16.73
C ALA A 186 0.32 -15.04 -17.55
N PRO A 187 -0.86 -15.26 -18.14
CA PRO A 187 -1.56 -14.23 -18.91
C PRO A 187 -1.87 -12.99 -18.05
N ILE A 188 -1.53 -11.79 -18.53
CA ILE A 188 -1.74 -10.54 -17.79
C ILE A 188 -3.22 -10.29 -17.48
N LEU A 189 -4.13 -10.71 -18.37
CA LEU A 189 -5.57 -10.65 -18.15
C LEU A 189 -5.99 -11.36 -16.84
N ALA A 190 -5.45 -12.55 -16.59
CA ALA A 190 -5.70 -13.29 -15.37
C ALA A 190 -4.97 -12.66 -14.18
N LEU A 191 -3.69 -12.30 -14.36
CA LEU A 191 -2.87 -11.74 -13.30
C LEU A 191 -3.39 -10.41 -12.78
N ALA A 192 -3.99 -9.56 -13.61
CA ALA A 192 -4.61 -8.34 -13.13
C ALA A 192 -5.61 -8.66 -12.00
N LEU A 193 -6.57 -9.55 -12.22
CA LEU A 193 -7.57 -9.87 -11.20
C LEU A 193 -6.98 -10.67 -10.02
N ILE A 194 -6.10 -11.64 -10.28
CA ILE A 194 -5.47 -12.49 -9.25
C ILE A 194 -4.60 -11.64 -8.31
N VAL A 195 -3.71 -10.82 -8.86
CA VAL A 195 -2.81 -9.96 -8.08
C VAL A 195 -3.62 -8.95 -7.28
N ALA A 196 -4.71 -8.39 -7.82
CA ALA A 196 -5.61 -7.53 -7.05
C ALA A 196 -6.17 -8.24 -5.81
N GLN A 197 -6.54 -9.52 -5.90
CA GLN A 197 -7.02 -10.28 -4.72
C GLN A 197 -5.90 -10.53 -3.71
N LEU A 198 -4.70 -10.87 -4.18
CA LEU A 198 -3.53 -11.08 -3.31
C LEU A 198 -3.09 -9.79 -2.62
N LEU A 199 -3.20 -8.63 -3.29
CA LEU A 199 -2.93 -7.33 -2.68
C LEU A 199 -3.94 -6.95 -1.60
N LYS A 200 -5.16 -7.51 -1.57
CA LYS A 200 -6.08 -7.36 -0.42
C LYS A 200 -5.54 -8.04 0.83
N VAL A 201 -4.91 -9.21 0.66
CA VAL A 201 -4.20 -9.90 1.75
C VAL A 201 -3.04 -9.03 2.24
N GLY A 202 -2.26 -8.48 1.29
CA GLY A 202 -1.19 -7.54 1.59
C GLY A 202 -1.68 -6.31 2.37
N ALA A 203 -2.81 -5.71 1.96
CA ALA A 203 -3.39 -4.56 2.65
C ALA A 203 -3.88 -4.89 4.07
N ALA A 204 -4.47 -6.07 4.28
CA ALA A 204 -4.85 -6.54 5.61
C ALA A 204 -3.63 -6.76 6.51
N LEU A 205 -2.55 -7.35 5.96
CA LEU A 205 -1.30 -7.57 6.68
C LEU A 205 -0.57 -6.26 7.01
N THR A 206 -0.50 -5.30 6.10
CA THR A 206 0.16 -4.00 6.38
C THR A 206 -0.67 -3.13 7.33
N ALA A 207 -2.00 -3.20 7.29
CA ALA A 207 -2.86 -2.61 8.32
C ALA A 207 -2.66 -3.28 9.69
N ALA A 208 -2.55 -4.60 9.72
CA ALA A 208 -2.24 -5.35 10.94
C ALA A 208 -0.89 -4.96 11.53
N LEU A 209 0.14 -4.83 10.68
CA LEU A 209 1.45 -4.31 11.10
C LEU A 209 1.32 -2.91 11.70
N LEU A 210 0.57 -2.00 11.07
CA LEU A 210 0.36 -0.65 11.58
C LEU A 210 -0.25 -0.67 12.99
N ALA A 211 -1.29 -1.47 13.21
CA ALA A 211 -1.91 -1.63 14.54
C ALA A 211 -0.94 -2.28 15.55
N GLU A 212 -0.19 -3.29 15.12
CA GLU A 212 0.79 -3.99 15.94
C GLU A 212 1.93 -3.07 16.39
N VAL A 213 2.48 -2.21 15.52
CA VAL A 213 3.52 -1.25 15.91
C VAL A 213 2.97 -0.11 16.77
N MET A 214 1.69 0.25 16.60
CA MET A 214 1.01 1.27 17.41
C MET A 214 0.80 0.82 18.85
N LEU A 215 0.42 -0.44 19.06
CA LEU A 215 0.15 -0.99 20.39
C LEU A 215 1.35 -1.73 21.00
N GLY A 216 2.22 -2.30 20.17
CA GLY A 216 3.30 -3.21 20.58
C GLY A 216 2.85 -4.64 20.87
N ARG A 217 1.70 -5.08 20.31
CA ARG A 217 1.12 -6.42 20.50
C ARG A 217 0.51 -6.96 19.21
N ARG A 218 0.80 -8.23 18.87
CA ARG A 218 0.29 -8.90 17.66
C ARG A 218 -1.22 -9.14 17.67
N THR A 219 -1.83 -9.19 18.85
CA THR A 219 -3.29 -9.23 19.03
C THR A 219 -4.00 -8.08 18.30
N ALA A 220 -3.47 -6.85 18.38
CA ALA A 220 -4.03 -5.72 17.64
C ALA A 220 -3.97 -5.97 16.12
N GLY A 221 -2.85 -6.50 15.63
CA GLY A 221 -2.71 -6.85 14.22
C GLY A 221 -3.69 -7.94 13.77
N ILE A 222 -3.88 -8.98 14.57
CA ILE A 222 -4.85 -10.06 14.32
C ILE A 222 -6.27 -9.51 14.17
N VAL A 223 -6.69 -8.64 15.11
CA VAL A 223 -8.03 -8.02 15.08
C VAL A 223 -8.16 -7.13 13.85
N THR A 224 -7.16 -6.28 13.57
CA THR A 224 -7.16 -5.42 12.39
C THR A 224 -7.23 -6.23 11.09
N ALA A 225 -6.40 -7.26 10.90
CA ALA A 225 -6.46 -8.11 9.70
C ALA A 225 -7.83 -8.77 9.52
N SER A 226 -8.44 -9.26 10.61
CA SER A 226 -9.77 -9.86 10.59
C SER A 226 -10.82 -8.85 10.12
N ILE A 227 -10.76 -7.61 10.61
CA ILE A 227 -11.69 -6.57 10.19
C ILE A 227 -11.50 -6.24 8.72
N VAL A 228 -10.26 -5.99 8.29
CA VAL A 228 -9.97 -5.62 6.88
C VAL A 228 -10.36 -6.73 5.91
N GLY A 229 -9.95 -7.97 6.19
CA GLY A 229 -10.02 -9.04 5.20
C GLY A 229 -11.30 -9.89 5.24
N VAL A 230 -12.04 -9.86 6.34
CA VAL A 230 -13.21 -10.75 6.57
C VAL A 230 -14.49 -9.97 6.89
N ILE A 231 -14.43 -8.94 7.75
CA ILE A 231 -15.65 -8.30 8.29
C ILE A 231 -16.07 -7.08 7.47
N ALA A 232 -15.14 -6.19 7.16
CA ALA A 232 -15.42 -4.94 6.47
C ALA A 232 -15.77 -5.17 5.00
N VAL A 233 -16.73 -4.38 4.49
CA VAL A 233 -17.12 -4.40 3.07
C VAL A 233 -15.95 -4.04 2.16
N PHE A 234 -15.14 -3.07 2.59
CA PHE A 234 -13.92 -2.67 1.91
C PHE A 234 -12.70 -3.26 2.61
N PRO A 235 -11.70 -3.76 1.86
CA PRO A 235 -11.51 -3.61 0.40
C PRO A 235 -12.14 -4.72 -0.47
N THR A 236 -12.88 -5.68 0.10
CA THR A 236 -13.44 -6.83 -0.66
C THR A 236 -14.22 -6.38 -1.90
N PHE A 237 -15.10 -5.39 -1.75
CA PHE A 237 -15.95 -4.89 -2.83
C PHE A 237 -15.22 -4.06 -3.90
N TYR A 238 -13.94 -3.71 -3.72
CA TYR A 238 -13.15 -3.04 -4.76
C TYR A 238 -13.11 -3.79 -6.09
N VAL A 239 -13.27 -5.12 -6.04
CA VAL A 239 -13.32 -5.98 -7.22
C VAL A 239 -14.46 -5.60 -8.18
N ASN A 240 -15.53 -4.99 -7.71
CA ASN A 240 -16.68 -4.62 -8.56
C ASN A 240 -16.39 -3.41 -9.46
N TRP A 241 -15.45 -2.55 -9.06
CA TRP A 241 -15.12 -1.31 -9.79
C TRP A 241 -13.68 -1.26 -10.30
N GLY A 242 -12.86 -2.25 -9.97
CA GLY A 242 -11.45 -2.25 -10.32
C GLY A 242 -10.63 -1.23 -9.53
N ARG A 243 -10.97 -0.92 -8.27
CA ARG A 243 -10.23 0.04 -7.39
C ARG A 243 -8.87 -0.49 -6.91
N ASN A 244 -8.14 -1.17 -7.78
CA ASN A 244 -6.93 -1.92 -7.47
C ASN A 244 -5.71 -1.00 -7.27
N THR A 245 -5.67 0.14 -7.98
CA THR A 245 -4.66 1.18 -7.78
C THR A 245 -4.82 1.86 -6.41
N GLN A 246 -6.06 2.18 -6.01
CA GLN A 246 -6.36 2.74 -4.69
C GLN A 246 -5.95 1.76 -3.57
N LEU A 247 -6.28 0.47 -3.72
CA LEU A 247 -5.85 -0.57 -2.78
C LEU A 247 -4.33 -0.63 -2.62
N THR A 248 -3.60 -0.61 -3.73
CA THR A 248 -2.13 -0.65 -3.73
C THR A 248 -1.56 0.58 -3.03
N GLY A 249 -2.15 1.76 -3.27
CA GLY A 249 -1.81 2.98 -2.56
C GLY A 249 -2.06 2.88 -1.05
N LEU A 250 -3.20 2.32 -0.63
CA LEU A 250 -3.54 2.18 0.79
C LEU A 250 -2.64 1.15 1.51
N LEU A 251 -2.24 0.08 0.82
CA LEU A 251 -1.28 -0.89 1.31
C LEU A 251 0.07 -0.22 1.60
N LEU A 252 0.58 0.57 0.64
CA LEU A 252 1.83 1.35 0.78
C LEU A 252 1.71 2.41 1.87
N LEU A 253 0.57 3.08 1.95
CA LEU A 253 0.28 4.07 2.99
C LEU A 253 0.26 3.45 4.39
N ALA A 254 -0.35 2.29 4.58
CA ALA A 254 -0.34 1.61 5.89
C ALA A 254 1.11 1.29 6.33
N ALA A 255 1.96 0.84 5.41
CA ALA A 255 3.38 0.62 5.66
C ALA A 255 4.14 1.92 5.95
N LEU A 256 3.86 2.99 5.19
CA LEU A 256 4.41 4.33 5.43
C LEU A 256 4.10 4.82 6.85
N LEU A 257 2.84 4.73 7.27
CA LEU A 257 2.42 5.12 8.61
C LEU A 257 3.05 4.22 9.69
N ALA A 258 3.27 2.93 9.41
CA ALA A 258 3.90 2.02 10.37
C ALA A 258 5.37 2.39 10.60
N VAL A 259 6.13 2.64 9.52
CA VAL A 259 7.53 3.07 9.62
C VAL A 259 7.63 4.48 10.23
N LEU A 260 6.73 5.38 9.86
CA LEU A 260 6.65 6.71 10.45
C LEU A 260 6.32 6.66 11.94
N TRP A 261 5.47 5.73 12.37
CA TRP A 261 5.18 5.51 13.79
C TRP A 261 6.43 5.07 14.55
N LEU A 262 7.16 4.08 14.02
CA LEU A 262 8.44 3.63 14.60
C LEU A 262 9.46 4.79 14.70
N TRP A 263 9.55 5.63 13.68
CA TRP A 263 10.41 6.83 13.71
C TRP A 263 9.93 7.86 14.73
N SER A 264 8.63 8.13 14.80
CA SER A 264 8.05 9.19 15.64
C SER A 264 8.10 8.84 17.14
N PHE A 265 7.89 7.57 17.49
CA PHE A 265 7.92 7.09 18.87
C PHE A 265 9.29 6.53 19.29
N GLY A 266 10.20 6.27 18.36
CA GLY A 266 11.59 5.90 18.59
C GLY A 266 12.56 7.08 18.56
N TRP A 267 13.86 6.81 18.40
CA TRP A 267 14.89 7.84 18.22
C TRP A 267 14.96 8.33 16.76
N PRO A 268 15.31 9.62 16.50
CA PRO A 268 15.49 10.13 15.15
C PRO A 268 16.55 9.32 14.38
N ASP A 269 16.17 8.75 13.24
CA ASP A 269 17.01 7.80 12.48
C ASP A 269 16.88 8.05 10.97
N TRP A 270 18.01 8.37 10.33
CA TRP A 270 18.08 8.65 8.90
C TRP A 270 17.76 7.42 8.04
N ARG A 271 17.98 6.21 8.56
CA ARG A 271 17.63 4.98 7.84
C ARG A 271 16.12 4.83 7.71
N LEU A 272 15.37 5.11 8.79
CA LEU A 272 13.91 5.15 8.74
C LEU A 272 13.39 6.33 7.90
N ALA A 273 14.06 7.49 7.95
CA ALA A 273 13.70 8.61 7.09
C ALA A 273 13.81 8.28 5.60
N ALA A 274 14.84 7.53 5.19
CA ALA A 274 14.96 7.01 3.83
C ALA A 274 13.84 6.01 3.47
N ALA A 275 13.48 5.11 4.40
CA ALA A 275 12.35 4.20 4.22
C ALA A 275 11.01 4.94 4.05
N ILE A 276 10.77 5.98 4.85
CA ILE A 276 9.59 6.86 4.79
C ILE A 276 9.54 7.56 3.43
N ALA A 277 10.66 8.13 2.98
CA ALA A 277 10.73 8.81 1.68
C ALA A 277 10.43 7.84 0.52
N LEU A 278 11.02 6.64 0.53
CA LEU A 278 10.76 5.62 -0.47
C LEU A 278 9.29 5.19 -0.51
N LEU A 279 8.69 4.90 0.65
CA LEU A 279 7.28 4.49 0.75
C LEU A 279 6.33 5.63 0.37
N ALA A 280 6.67 6.88 0.68
CA ALA A 280 5.91 8.05 0.26
C ALA A 280 5.94 8.22 -1.28
N THR A 281 7.12 8.11 -1.91
CA THR A 281 7.24 8.13 -3.38
C THR A 281 6.51 6.96 -4.02
N GLY A 282 6.61 5.75 -3.45
CA GLY A 282 5.87 4.58 -3.91
C GLY A 282 4.35 4.78 -3.84
N THR A 283 3.85 5.39 -2.75
CA THR A 283 2.44 5.75 -2.58
C THR A 283 1.99 6.74 -3.66
N ALA A 284 2.82 7.75 -3.96
CA ALA A 284 2.59 8.72 -5.05
C ALA A 284 2.48 8.07 -6.42
N PHE A 285 3.33 7.09 -6.71
CA PHE A 285 3.30 6.35 -7.96
C PHE A 285 2.19 5.30 -8.01
N ALA A 286 1.63 4.89 -6.87
CA ALA A 286 0.53 3.95 -6.80
C ALA A 286 -0.85 4.62 -6.94
N HIS A 287 -1.06 5.78 -6.31
CA HIS A 287 -2.31 6.52 -6.43
C HIS A 287 -2.22 7.97 -5.91
N TYR A 288 -2.55 8.95 -6.75
CA TYR A 288 -2.43 10.37 -6.39
C TYR A 288 -3.34 10.80 -5.23
N ARG A 289 -4.62 10.39 -5.22
CA ARG A 289 -5.52 10.71 -4.08
C ARG A 289 -5.05 10.09 -2.76
N VAL A 290 -4.55 8.85 -2.77
CA VAL A 290 -4.03 8.22 -1.54
C VAL A 290 -2.79 8.95 -1.03
N THR A 291 -2.05 9.64 -1.90
CA THR A 291 -0.94 10.52 -1.49
C THR A 291 -1.42 11.73 -0.68
N LEU A 292 -2.55 12.33 -1.06
CA LEU A 292 -3.17 13.38 -0.26
C LEU A 292 -3.64 12.83 1.09
N MET A 293 -4.18 11.60 1.12
CA MET A 293 -4.50 10.92 2.38
C MET A 293 -3.25 10.67 3.23
N ALA A 294 -2.12 10.36 2.58
CA ALA A 294 -0.84 10.13 3.22
C ALA A 294 -0.32 11.37 3.93
N VAL A 295 -0.41 12.55 3.30
CA VAL A 295 -0.02 13.83 3.92
C VAL A 295 -0.79 14.06 5.22
N ALA A 296 -2.12 13.89 5.20
CA ALA A 296 -2.95 14.02 6.39
C ALA A 296 -2.61 12.96 7.46
N GLY A 297 -2.42 11.70 7.06
CA GLY A 297 -2.09 10.61 7.97
C GLY A 297 -0.72 10.82 8.64
N CYS A 298 0.30 11.17 7.86
CA CYS A 298 1.63 11.47 8.37
C CYS A 298 1.61 12.64 9.36
N ALA A 299 0.88 13.71 9.05
CA ALA A 299 0.70 14.84 9.96
C ALA A 299 0.06 14.41 11.28
N THR A 300 -1.00 13.59 11.26
CA THR A 300 -1.63 13.11 12.49
C THR A 300 -0.70 12.27 13.35
N VAL A 301 0.07 11.33 12.76
CA VAL A 301 1.03 10.50 13.49
C VAL A 301 2.12 11.36 14.15
N VAL A 302 2.70 12.31 13.41
CA VAL A 302 3.75 13.20 13.93
C VAL A 302 3.22 14.09 15.05
N ILE A 303 2.06 14.72 14.86
CA ILE A 303 1.45 15.59 15.87
C ILE A 303 1.11 14.78 17.14
N THR A 304 0.52 13.59 16.99
CA THR A 304 0.22 12.71 18.13
C THR A 304 1.49 12.34 18.88
N ALA A 305 2.58 12.00 18.17
CA ALA A 305 3.85 11.68 18.81
C ALA A 305 4.46 12.89 19.53
N MET A 306 4.40 14.09 18.93
CA MET A 306 4.85 15.33 19.57
C MET A 306 4.14 15.57 20.90
N VAL A 307 2.81 15.40 20.94
CA VAL A 307 2.00 15.58 22.14
C VAL A 307 2.27 14.48 23.18
N ALA A 308 2.33 13.22 22.75
CA ALA A 308 2.47 12.07 23.64
C ALA A 308 3.89 11.91 24.22
N ARG A 309 4.94 12.13 23.42
CA ARG A 309 6.33 11.92 23.83
C ARG A 309 7.03 13.17 24.36
N ARG A 310 6.48 14.37 24.15
CA ARG A 310 7.08 15.65 24.55
C ARG A 310 8.56 15.75 24.16
N TRP A 311 8.84 15.67 22.85
CA TRP A 311 10.20 15.71 22.31
C TRP A 311 11.01 16.88 22.87
N THR A 312 12.27 16.62 23.20
CA THR A 312 13.24 17.63 23.63
C THR A 312 13.55 18.61 22.49
N ARG A 313 14.09 19.80 22.82
CA ARG A 313 14.49 20.79 21.79
C ARG A 313 15.47 20.23 20.77
N THR A 314 16.40 19.37 21.20
CA THR A 314 17.39 18.72 20.32
C THR A 314 16.71 17.73 19.38
N GLU A 315 15.81 16.88 19.90
CA GLU A 315 15.03 15.96 19.06
C GLU A 315 14.16 16.71 18.05
N ILE A 316 13.51 17.80 18.45
CA ILE A 316 12.71 18.62 17.54
C ILE A 316 13.56 19.13 16.36
N ARG A 317 14.75 19.68 16.63
CA ARG A 317 15.66 20.17 15.57
C ARG A 317 16.08 19.05 14.62
N LEU A 318 16.49 17.91 15.17
CA LEU A 318 16.89 16.74 14.37
C LEU A 318 15.73 16.20 13.53
N ARG A 319 14.53 16.13 14.11
CA ARG A 319 13.34 15.64 13.41
C ARG A 319 12.87 16.59 12.33
N LEU A 320 12.95 17.90 12.55
CA LEU A 320 12.66 18.89 11.50
C LEU A 320 13.63 18.76 10.34
N LEU A 321 14.94 18.62 10.62
CA LEU A 321 15.94 18.34 9.59
C LEU A 321 15.60 17.05 8.84
N GLN A 322 15.19 16.00 9.56
CA GLN A 322 14.78 14.72 8.98
C GLN A 322 13.52 14.81 8.13
N ILE A 323 12.51 15.56 8.54
CA ILE A 323 11.30 15.79 7.75
C ILE A 323 11.64 16.52 6.45
N VAL A 324 12.49 17.54 6.50
CA VAL A 324 12.98 18.22 5.28
C VAL A 324 13.76 17.25 4.40
N GLY A 325 14.66 16.46 4.99
CA GLY A 325 15.42 15.45 4.27
C GLY A 325 14.54 14.37 3.62
N MET A 326 13.50 13.90 4.30
CA MET A 326 12.50 12.97 3.75
C MET A 326 11.84 13.57 2.51
N GLY A 327 11.43 14.84 2.57
CA GLY A 327 10.82 15.56 1.44
C GLY A 327 11.77 15.69 0.26
N VAL A 328 13.03 16.08 0.50
CA VAL A 328 14.05 16.19 -0.55
C VAL A 328 14.34 14.84 -1.19
N ILE A 329 14.55 13.78 -0.40
CA ILE A 329 14.78 12.42 -0.91
C ILE A 329 13.58 11.97 -1.74
N ALA A 330 12.36 12.15 -1.23
CA ALA A 330 11.15 11.74 -1.95
C ALA A 330 11.00 12.48 -3.29
N LEU A 331 11.33 13.77 -3.35
CA LEU A 331 11.34 14.57 -4.58
C LEU A 331 12.40 14.09 -5.57
N VAL A 332 13.62 13.77 -5.11
CA VAL A 332 14.68 13.21 -5.97
C VAL A 332 14.24 11.88 -6.56
N LEU A 333 13.68 10.98 -5.74
CA LEU A 333 13.16 9.69 -6.22
C LEU A 333 11.98 9.87 -7.18
N ALA A 334 11.14 10.90 -6.97
CA ALA A 334 9.99 11.20 -7.81
C ALA A 334 10.35 11.96 -9.10
N ALA A 335 11.50 12.64 -9.14
CA ALA A 335 11.88 13.57 -10.19
C ALA A 335 11.80 12.99 -11.62
N PRO A 336 12.25 11.75 -11.90
CA PRO A 336 12.12 11.17 -13.24
C PRO A 336 10.67 11.14 -13.76
N TRP A 337 9.74 10.74 -12.90
CA TRP A 337 8.32 10.68 -13.26
C TRP A 337 7.67 12.06 -13.31
N LEU A 338 8.03 12.96 -12.37
CA LEU A 338 7.53 14.34 -12.40
C LEU A 338 7.98 15.07 -13.66
N TRP A 339 9.20 14.80 -14.13
CA TRP A 339 9.71 15.29 -15.40
C TRP A 339 8.90 14.74 -16.59
N HIS A 340 8.62 13.43 -16.60
CA HIS A 340 7.74 12.82 -17.61
C HIS A 340 6.38 13.53 -17.66
N VAL A 341 5.70 13.67 -16.52
CA VAL A 341 4.38 14.33 -16.44
C VAL A 341 4.45 15.78 -16.89
N TRP A 342 5.52 16.49 -16.52
CA TRP A 342 5.78 17.86 -16.94
C TRP A 342 5.95 17.99 -18.46
N MET A 343 6.62 17.04 -19.10
CA MET A 343 6.76 17.00 -20.56
C MET A 343 5.44 16.62 -21.24
N ALA A 344 4.71 15.64 -20.71
CA ALA A 344 3.44 15.20 -21.28
C ALA A 344 2.39 16.33 -21.37
N ARG A 345 2.40 17.28 -20.43
CA ARG A 345 1.46 18.42 -20.43
C ARG A 345 1.63 19.36 -21.63
N SER A 346 2.81 19.42 -22.27
CA SER A 346 3.05 20.32 -23.40
C SER A 346 2.43 19.81 -24.71
N VAL A 347 2.07 18.52 -24.76
CA VAL A 347 1.39 17.89 -25.90
C VAL A 347 -0.12 18.17 -25.90
N GLY A 348 -0.69 18.52 -24.73
CA GLY A 348 -2.11 18.77 -24.54
C GLY A 348 -2.94 17.51 -24.31
N TYR A 349 -4.18 17.68 -23.82
CA TYR A 349 -5.14 16.60 -23.64
C TYR A 349 -6.21 16.67 -24.73
N PRO A 350 -6.41 15.62 -25.54
CA PRO A 350 -7.36 15.65 -26.66
C PRO A 350 -8.84 15.70 -26.22
N ALA A 351 -9.14 15.45 -24.93
CA ALA A 351 -10.49 15.47 -24.40
C ALA A 351 -10.72 16.66 -23.45
N PRO A 352 -11.84 17.39 -23.57
CA PRO A 352 -12.21 18.40 -22.58
C PRO A 352 -12.43 17.74 -21.22
N ILE A 353 -11.88 18.36 -20.17
CA ILE A 353 -12.11 17.94 -18.79
C ILE A 353 -13.57 18.26 -18.47
N SER A 354 -14.45 17.25 -18.54
CA SER A 354 -15.84 17.40 -18.08
C SER A 354 -15.84 17.54 -16.55
N GLN A 355 -16.51 18.57 -16.04
CA GLN A 355 -16.72 18.69 -14.61
C GLN A 355 -17.71 17.62 -14.15
N ALA A 356 -17.38 17.00 -13.03
CA ALA A 356 -18.24 16.00 -12.43
C ALA A 356 -19.56 16.64 -11.95
N GLY A 357 -20.70 16.14 -12.42
CA GLY A 357 -22.01 16.60 -11.95
C GLY A 357 -22.27 16.24 -10.48
N PRO A 358 -23.29 16.85 -9.82
CA PRO A 358 -23.57 16.65 -8.39
C PRO A 358 -23.72 15.17 -7.97
N GLY A 359 -24.31 14.34 -8.83
CA GLY A 359 -24.49 12.90 -8.58
C GLY A 359 -23.17 12.12 -8.46
N PHE A 360 -22.04 12.66 -8.94
CA PHE A 360 -20.73 12.05 -8.78
C PHE A 360 -20.30 11.96 -7.30
N PHE A 361 -20.75 12.90 -6.46
CA PHE A 361 -20.35 12.98 -5.06
C PHE A 361 -21.34 12.29 -4.11
N GLN A 362 -22.48 11.80 -4.62
CA GLN A 362 -23.51 11.17 -3.81
C GLN A 362 -23.12 9.73 -3.45
N LEU A 363 -23.43 9.33 -2.21
CA LEU A 363 -23.05 8.00 -1.68
C LEU A 363 -23.90 6.87 -2.24
N ASP A 364 -25.10 7.16 -2.75
CA ASP A 364 -26.00 6.22 -3.45
C ASP A 364 -25.32 5.53 -4.64
N ARG A 365 -24.31 6.16 -5.25
CA ARG A 365 -23.47 5.57 -6.30
C ARG A 365 -22.68 4.33 -5.84
N LEU A 366 -22.52 4.11 -4.53
CA LEU A 366 -21.98 2.84 -4.00
C LEU A 366 -22.95 1.66 -4.15
N GLY A 367 -24.24 1.95 -4.33
CA GLY A 367 -25.32 0.98 -4.41
C GLY A 367 -25.82 0.51 -3.05
N ASP A 368 -27.11 0.18 -2.99
CA ASP A 368 -27.81 -0.20 -1.76
C ASP A 368 -27.19 -1.39 -1.05
N LEU A 369 -26.65 -2.35 -1.81
CA LEU A 369 -25.99 -3.54 -1.25
C LEU A 369 -24.78 -3.17 -0.38
N VAL A 370 -23.98 -2.18 -0.81
CA VAL A 370 -22.81 -1.73 -0.06
C VAL A 370 -23.21 -0.89 1.13
N LEU A 371 -24.16 0.03 0.96
CA LEU A 371 -24.59 0.93 2.02
C LEU A 371 -25.27 0.16 3.16
N ASN A 372 -26.14 -0.80 2.82
CA ASN A 372 -26.91 -1.59 3.77
C ASN A 372 -26.25 -2.92 4.14
N TYR A 373 -24.98 -3.12 3.80
CA TYR A 373 -24.31 -4.38 4.10
C TYR A 373 -24.27 -4.61 5.63
N PRO A 374 -24.72 -5.77 6.15
CA PRO A 374 -24.98 -5.95 7.59
C PRO A 374 -23.77 -5.67 8.50
N THR A 375 -22.56 -5.97 8.02
CA THR A 375 -21.34 -5.78 8.82
C THR A 375 -20.92 -4.32 8.98
N ASN A 376 -21.49 -3.39 8.20
CA ASN A 376 -21.20 -1.95 8.36
C ASN A 376 -21.55 -1.47 9.77
N TRP A 377 -22.72 -1.87 10.29
CA TRP A 377 -23.13 -1.51 11.66
C TRP A 377 -22.21 -2.08 12.73
N PHE A 378 -21.70 -3.29 12.52
CA PHE A 378 -20.73 -3.89 13.44
C PHE A 378 -19.41 -3.14 13.44
N VAL A 379 -18.89 -2.77 12.26
CA VAL A 379 -17.65 -2.00 12.13
C VAL A 379 -17.81 -0.61 12.75
N LEU A 380 -18.91 0.09 12.45
CA LEU A 380 -19.19 1.42 13.00
C LEU A 380 -19.36 1.37 14.53
N GLY A 381 -20.14 0.42 15.05
CA GLY A 381 -20.33 0.25 16.50
C GLY A 381 -19.02 -0.07 17.21
N SER A 382 -18.22 -0.98 16.67
CA SER A 382 -16.90 -1.33 17.21
C SER A 382 -15.94 -0.15 17.16
N ALA A 383 -15.97 0.64 16.07
CA ALA A 383 -15.16 1.84 15.93
C ALA A 383 -15.55 2.93 16.94
N THR A 384 -16.84 3.13 17.20
CA THR A 384 -17.32 4.06 18.23
C THR A 384 -16.86 3.62 19.62
N LEU A 385 -17.00 2.34 19.96
CA LEU A 385 -16.52 1.80 21.25
C LEU A 385 -15.00 1.94 21.37
N ALA A 386 -14.25 1.64 20.30
CA ALA A 386 -12.80 1.80 20.24
C ALA A 386 -12.38 3.26 20.45
N LEU A 387 -13.10 4.22 19.85
CA LEU A 387 -12.87 5.64 20.02
C LEU A 387 -13.11 6.08 21.46
N VAL A 388 -14.26 5.73 22.06
CA VAL A 388 -14.58 6.06 23.46
C VAL A 388 -13.53 5.48 24.41
N TRP A 389 -13.18 4.20 24.21
CA TRP A 389 -12.15 3.54 24.98
C TRP A 389 -10.77 4.19 24.79
N GLY A 390 -10.40 4.51 23.56
CA GLY A 390 -9.14 5.15 23.22
C GLY A 390 -9.02 6.55 23.78
N ILE A 391 -10.10 7.32 23.86
CA ILE A 391 -10.15 8.61 24.57
C ILE A 391 -9.96 8.40 26.06
N TRP A 392 -10.71 7.48 26.67
CA TRP A 392 -10.64 7.20 28.10
C TRP A 392 -9.26 6.72 28.54
N ARG A 393 -8.68 5.77 27.80
CA ARG A 393 -7.35 5.19 28.05
C ARG A 393 -6.21 6.00 27.43
N ARG A 394 -6.51 7.08 26.70
CA ARG A 394 -5.54 7.93 25.99
C ARG A 394 -4.61 7.14 25.06
N LEU A 395 -5.18 6.19 24.31
CA LEU A 395 -4.45 5.38 23.35
C LEU A 395 -4.05 6.22 22.14
N ALA A 396 -2.76 6.59 22.06
CA ALA A 396 -2.23 7.44 21.00
C ALA A 396 -2.55 6.91 19.59
N GLY A 397 -2.47 5.60 19.36
CA GLY A 397 -2.79 5.00 18.06
C GLY A 397 -4.24 5.21 17.65
N VAL A 398 -5.18 5.03 18.58
CA VAL A 398 -6.62 5.29 18.35
C VAL A 398 -6.85 6.77 18.03
N LEU A 399 -6.28 7.67 18.84
CA LEU A 399 -6.46 9.11 18.66
C LEU A 399 -5.88 9.60 17.33
N ALA A 400 -4.72 9.08 16.90
CA ALA A 400 -4.12 9.40 15.61
C ALA A 400 -5.03 8.96 14.45
N MET A 401 -5.53 7.71 14.47
CA MET A 401 -6.42 7.20 13.43
C MET A 401 -7.78 7.91 13.40
N ALA A 402 -8.33 8.26 14.57
CA ALA A 402 -9.57 9.02 14.67
C ALA A 402 -9.42 10.44 14.12
N ALA A 403 -8.34 11.15 14.48
CA ALA A 403 -8.03 12.48 13.95
C ALA A 403 -7.81 12.42 12.43
N TRP A 404 -7.11 11.39 11.94
CA TRP A 404 -6.90 11.20 10.51
C TRP A 404 -8.22 10.98 9.77
N LEU A 405 -9.08 10.09 10.25
CA LEU A 405 -10.39 9.84 9.67
C LEU A 405 -11.26 11.11 9.66
N ALA A 406 -11.28 11.87 10.76
CA ALA A 406 -12.03 13.13 10.84
C ALA A 406 -11.55 14.15 9.80
N ILE A 407 -10.24 14.29 9.61
CA ILE A 407 -9.65 15.16 8.57
C ILE A 407 -10.07 14.70 7.17
N LEU A 408 -9.99 13.39 6.89
CA LEU A 408 -10.39 12.86 5.59
C LEU A 408 -11.87 13.11 5.30
N LEU A 409 -12.75 12.88 6.28
CA LEU A 409 -14.18 13.13 6.15
C LEU A 409 -14.44 14.62 5.90
N ALA A 410 -13.82 15.52 6.66
CA ALA A 410 -13.97 16.95 6.49
C ALA A 410 -13.50 17.45 5.11
N ILE A 411 -12.33 16.99 4.65
CA ILE A 411 -11.79 17.35 3.33
C ILE A 411 -12.68 16.81 2.20
N SER A 412 -13.36 15.68 2.41
CA SER A 412 -14.21 15.09 1.37
C SER A 412 -15.53 15.80 1.11
N LEU A 413 -15.96 16.66 2.03
CA LEU A 413 -17.18 17.44 1.86
C LEU A 413 -17.02 18.46 0.73
N PRO A 414 -18.11 18.83 0.03
CA PRO A 414 -18.07 19.88 -1.00
C PRO A 414 -17.47 21.20 -0.51
N ALA A 415 -17.74 21.59 0.74
CA ALA A 415 -17.19 22.80 1.36
C ALA A 415 -15.70 22.70 1.73
N GLY A 416 -15.11 21.51 1.67
CA GLY A 416 -13.68 21.26 1.91
C GLY A 416 -12.91 21.27 0.59
N ALA A 417 -12.45 20.11 0.16
CA ALA A 417 -11.75 19.89 -1.11
C ALA A 417 -12.31 18.66 -1.85
N GLY A 418 -13.63 18.45 -1.76
CA GLY A 418 -14.33 17.27 -2.27
C GLY A 418 -14.10 16.99 -3.77
N GLU A 419 -13.78 18.02 -4.56
CA GLU A 419 -13.40 17.88 -5.98
C GLU A 419 -12.10 17.07 -6.17
N PHE A 420 -11.12 17.26 -5.28
CA PHE A 420 -9.85 16.52 -5.30
C PHE A 420 -9.96 15.18 -4.57
N MET A 421 -10.81 15.12 -3.54
CA MET A 421 -10.98 13.99 -2.65
C MET A 421 -12.46 13.69 -2.44
N ASP A 422 -13.10 12.96 -3.35
CA ASP A 422 -14.55 12.75 -3.24
C ASP A 422 -14.95 11.86 -2.05
N PRO A 423 -16.19 12.03 -1.53
CA PRO A 423 -16.71 11.25 -0.41
C PRO A 423 -16.60 9.74 -0.60
N ILE A 424 -16.81 9.23 -1.82
CA ILE A 424 -16.75 7.80 -2.08
C ILE A 424 -15.31 7.31 -1.94
N THR A 425 -14.33 8.03 -2.47
CA THR A 425 -12.91 7.68 -2.25
C THR A 425 -12.58 7.61 -0.76
N VAL A 426 -13.04 8.57 0.06
CA VAL A 426 -12.78 8.57 1.52
C VAL A 426 -13.52 7.46 2.25
N ILE A 427 -14.83 7.31 2.04
CA ILE A 427 -15.65 6.28 2.70
C ILE A 427 -15.10 4.89 2.38
N THR A 428 -14.77 4.64 1.12
CA THR A 428 -14.25 3.34 0.73
C THR A 428 -12.79 3.09 1.15
N SER A 429 -12.02 4.13 1.53
CA SER A 429 -10.69 4.00 2.16
C SER A 429 -10.76 3.91 3.70
N SER A 430 -11.89 4.28 4.30
CA SER A 430 -12.03 4.42 5.75
C SER A 430 -11.84 3.12 6.53
N PHE A 431 -11.95 1.96 5.86
CA PHE A 431 -11.65 0.66 6.48
C PHE A 431 -10.27 0.63 7.13
N LEU A 432 -9.28 1.34 6.58
CA LEU A 432 -7.92 1.37 7.09
C LEU A 432 -7.85 2.04 8.49
N PRO A 433 -8.18 3.33 8.68
CA PRO A 433 -8.16 3.93 10.01
C PRO A 433 -9.16 3.29 10.98
N LEU A 434 -10.34 2.86 10.51
CA LEU A 434 -11.35 2.20 11.36
C LEU A 434 -10.84 0.87 11.92
N SER A 435 -10.29 0.00 11.08
CA SER A 435 -9.80 -1.33 11.50
C SER A 435 -8.56 -1.24 12.40
N VAL A 436 -7.67 -0.27 12.16
CA VAL A 436 -6.50 -0.03 13.02
C VAL A 436 -6.94 0.50 14.37
N MET A 437 -7.89 1.44 14.40
CA MET A 437 -8.45 1.95 15.66
C MET A 437 -9.08 0.84 16.50
N ILE A 438 -9.91 -0.02 15.88
CA ILE A 438 -10.53 -1.15 16.58
C ILE A 438 -9.47 -2.14 17.08
N GLY A 439 -8.48 -2.48 16.24
CA GLY A 439 -7.40 -3.39 16.63
C GLY A 439 -6.56 -2.88 17.78
N VAL A 440 -6.15 -1.60 17.77
CA VAL A 440 -5.38 -0.98 18.85
C VAL A 440 -6.18 -0.91 20.15
N ALA A 441 -7.50 -0.69 20.09
CA ALA A 441 -8.35 -0.65 21.28
C ALA A 441 -8.62 -2.03 21.90
N ALA A 442 -8.74 -3.06 21.07
CA ALA A 442 -9.08 -4.43 21.48
C ALA A 442 -7.86 -5.31 21.82
N GLY A 443 -6.69 -4.98 21.27
CA GLY A 443 -5.44 -5.72 21.45
C GLY A 443 -4.85 -5.61 22.85
#